data_AF-A0A3E2GYY9-F1
#
_entry.id   AF-A0A3E2GYY9-F1
#
_cell.length_a   1.000
_cell.length_b   1.000
_cell.length_c   1.000
_cell.angle_alpha   90.00
_cell.angle_beta   90.00
_cell.angle_gamma   90.00
#
_symmetry.space_group_name_H-M   'P 1'
#
loop_
_entity.id
_entity.type
_entity.pdbx_description
1 polymer ?
#
loop_
_entity_poly.entity_id
_entity_poly.type
_entity_poly.pdbx_seq_one_letter_code
_entity_poly.pdbx_strand_id
1 'polypeptide(L)'
;MLGKKKKKAKTGCSNLSNTASLLWHAYKSLPSPSSEVNWAGFYTLNPSTKSQSLILGPFQGKVACQTIAFNRGVCGTAAASRTTQLVDDVDSFPGHIACDGDSKSEIVVPIMVGGEGGEGEEKKVVAIIDVDCTVRGGFGQVDRVWLEKLAALLGRSCDWLNLQLDPESN
;
A
#
# COMPACT_ATOMS: atom_id res chain seq x y z
N MET A 1 21.39 17.72 31.99
CA MET A 1 20.22 18.15 31.20
C MET A 1 19.83 17.02 30.25
N LEU A 2 18.80 16.22 30.58
CA LEU A 2 18.25 15.26 29.62
C LEU A 2 17.48 16.04 28.55
N GLY A 3 18.00 16.05 27.33
CA GLY A 3 17.29 16.59 26.18
C GLY A 3 15.98 15.83 25.98
N LYS A 4 14.84 16.51 26.19
CA LYS A 4 13.52 15.95 25.86
C LYS A 4 13.52 15.65 24.36
N LYS A 5 13.61 14.37 23.96
CA LYS A 5 13.34 13.96 22.58
C LYS A 5 11.96 14.50 22.22
N LYS A 6 11.88 15.45 21.28
CA LYS A 6 10.60 15.93 20.77
C LYS A 6 9.84 14.70 20.26
N LYS A 7 8.68 14.38 20.85
CA LYS A 7 7.78 13.35 20.31
C LYS A 7 7.47 13.78 18.88
N LYS A 8 7.94 13.02 17.87
CA LYS A 8 7.57 13.26 16.47
C LYS A 8 6.04 13.12 16.41
N ALA A 9 5.38 14.05 15.70
CA ALA A 9 3.95 13.97 15.51
C ALA A 9 3.61 12.65 14.79
N LYS A 10 2.50 12.00 15.18
CA LYS A 10 2.03 10.74 14.58
C LYS A 10 1.47 11.00 13.17
N THR A 11 2.34 11.12 12.17
CA THR A 11 1.95 11.53 10.81
C THR A 11 1.52 10.37 9.91
N GLY A 12 1.80 9.12 10.29
CA GLY A 12 1.53 7.93 9.45
C GLY A 12 0.08 7.82 8.98
N CYS A 13 -0.88 7.70 9.89
CA CYS A 13 -2.31 7.62 9.52
C CYS A 13 -2.76 8.83 8.70
N SER A 14 -2.41 10.05 9.13
CA SER A 14 -2.83 11.27 8.43
C SER A 14 -2.29 11.35 7.00
N ASN A 15 -1.03 11.00 6.79
CA ASN A 15 -0.41 10.99 5.46
C ASN A 15 -1.07 9.94 4.56
N LEU A 16 -1.31 8.72 5.06
CA LEU A 16 -1.97 7.67 4.29
C LEU A 16 -3.42 8.04 3.96
N SER A 17 -4.18 8.57 4.91
CA SER A 17 -5.56 9.02 4.66
C SER A 17 -5.62 10.14 3.61
N ASN A 18 -4.77 11.15 3.71
CA ASN A 18 -4.69 12.22 2.70
C ASN A 18 -4.25 11.67 1.34
N THR A 19 -3.31 10.73 1.31
CA THR A 19 -2.82 10.16 0.06
C THR A 19 -3.88 9.25 -0.60
N ALA A 20 -4.67 8.50 0.18
CA ALA A 20 -5.78 7.72 -0.35
C ALA A 20 -6.82 8.63 -1.02
N SER A 21 -7.17 9.75 -0.36
CA SER A 21 -8.04 10.77 -0.95
C SER A 21 -7.44 11.39 -2.22
N LEU A 22 -6.13 11.73 -2.20
CA LEU A 22 -5.42 12.27 -3.37
C LEU A 22 -5.47 11.29 -4.55
N LEU A 23 -5.12 10.02 -4.34
CA LEU A 23 -5.14 8.99 -5.38
C LEU A 23 -6.54 8.84 -5.98
N TRP A 24 -7.55 8.72 -5.12
CA TRP A 24 -8.94 8.60 -5.54
C TRP A 24 -9.37 9.76 -6.43
N HIS A 25 -9.19 11.00 -5.98
CA HIS A 25 -9.61 12.17 -6.75
C HIS A 25 -8.76 12.39 -8.00
N ALA A 26 -7.47 12.07 -7.97
CA ALA A 26 -6.60 12.14 -9.14
C ALA A 26 -7.11 11.19 -10.24
N TYR A 27 -7.27 9.90 -9.93
CA TYR A 27 -7.76 8.91 -10.90
C TYR A 27 -9.16 9.23 -11.39
N LYS A 28 -10.08 9.60 -10.49
CA LYS A 28 -11.45 9.99 -10.86
C LYS A 28 -11.55 11.25 -11.72
N SER A 29 -10.52 12.11 -11.73
CA SER A 29 -10.50 13.32 -12.56
C SER A 29 -9.95 13.10 -13.98
N LEU A 30 -9.32 11.95 -14.23
CA LEU A 30 -8.76 11.58 -15.54
C LEU A 30 -9.82 10.86 -16.40
N PRO A 31 -9.65 10.81 -17.74
CA PRO A 31 -10.52 10.00 -18.58
C PRO A 31 -10.32 8.49 -18.34
N SER A 32 -11.26 7.69 -18.84
CA SER A 32 -11.13 6.24 -18.89
C SER A 32 -9.83 5.82 -19.62
N PRO A 33 -9.10 4.78 -19.15
CA PRO A 33 -9.50 3.84 -18.09
C PRO A 33 -9.27 4.33 -16.65
N SER A 34 -8.53 5.44 -16.44
CA SER A 34 -8.19 5.93 -15.10
C SER A 34 -9.42 6.30 -14.25
N SER A 35 -10.48 6.85 -14.84
CA SER A 35 -11.74 7.15 -14.14
C SER A 35 -12.43 5.91 -13.55
N GLU A 36 -12.11 4.73 -14.06
CA GLU A 36 -12.75 3.46 -13.72
C GLU A 36 -12.09 2.78 -12.50
N VAL A 37 -11.12 3.44 -11.86
CA VAL A 37 -10.58 3.02 -10.56
C VAL A 37 -11.71 2.87 -9.53
N ASN A 38 -11.91 1.69 -8.99
CA ASN A 38 -12.96 1.38 -8.00
C ASN A 38 -12.42 1.22 -6.58
N TRP A 39 -11.10 1.12 -6.42
CA TRP A 39 -10.45 1.07 -5.12
C TRP A 39 -9.07 1.73 -5.16
N ALA A 40 -8.73 2.52 -4.15
CA ALA A 40 -7.40 3.09 -3.99
C ALA A 40 -7.08 3.28 -2.51
N GLY A 41 -5.97 2.71 -2.04
CA GLY A 41 -5.66 2.73 -0.63
C GLY A 41 -4.40 2.01 -0.25
N PHE A 42 -4.37 1.60 1.02
CA PHE A 42 -3.19 1.03 1.64
C PHE A 42 -3.54 -0.20 2.46
N TYR A 43 -2.61 -1.14 2.49
CA TYR A 43 -2.49 -2.10 3.56
C TYR A 43 -1.15 -1.91 4.26
N THR A 44 -1.14 -1.97 5.59
CA THR A 44 0.09 -1.84 6.40
C THR A 44 0.51 -3.19 6.96
N LEU A 45 1.77 -3.33 7.41
CA LEU A 45 2.17 -4.53 8.14
C LEU A 45 1.27 -4.74 9.37
N ASN A 46 0.76 -5.96 9.53
CA ASN A 46 -0.04 -6.34 10.68
C ASN A 46 0.87 -6.67 11.87
N PRO A 47 0.85 -5.86 12.95
CA PRO A 47 1.67 -6.13 14.14
C PRO A 47 1.07 -7.23 15.03
N SER A 48 -0.21 -7.56 14.86
CA SER A 48 -0.97 -8.42 15.77
C SER A 48 -0.79 -9.91 15.48
N THR A 49 0.01 -10.28 14.46
CA THR A 49 0.22 -11.67 14.06
C THR A 49 1.70 -12.05 14.07
N LYS A 50 2.00 -13.28 14.50
CA LYS A 50 3.37 -13.83 14.39
C LYS A 50 3.79 -14.12 12.95
N SER A 51 2.82 -14.45 12.08
CA SER A 51 3.04 -14.61 10.64
C SER A 51 3.09 -13.25 9.95
N GLN A 52 3.84 -13.17 8.85
CA GLN A 52 3.86 -11.98 8.00
C GLN A 52 2.51 -11.81 7.30
N SER A 53 1.79 -10.77 7.69
CA SER A 53 0.53 -10.39 7.08
C SER A 53 0.40 -8.88 7.01
N LEU A 54 -0.53 -8.45 6.18
CA LEU A 54 -0.96 -7.09 6.00
C LEU A 54 -2.33 -6.89 6.66
N ILE A 55 -2.60 -5.68 7.13
CA ILE A 55 -3.89 -5.25 7.69
C ILE A 55 -4.37 -3.98 6.95
N LEU A 56 -5.68 -3.89 6.75
CA LEU A 56 -6.32 -2.80 6.01
C LEU A 56 -6.01 -1.43 6.65
N GLY A 57 -5.46 -0.52 5.86
CA GLY A 57 -5.21 0.87 6.21
C GLY A 57 -6.28 1.82 5.64
N PRO A 58 -6.00 3.13 5.57
CA PRO A 58 -6.90 4.08 4.91
C PRO A 58 -7.09 3.77 3.42
N PHE A 59 -8.30 3.91 2.91
CA PHE A 59 -8.63 3.67 1.50
C PHE A 59 -9.86 4.49 1.07
N GLN A 60 -10.12 4.51 -0.23
CA GLN A 60 -11.33 4.99 -0.87
C GLN A 60 -11.85 3.89 -1.81
N GLY A 61 -13.14 3.56 -1.72
CA GLY A 61 -13.75 2.45 -2.47
C GLY A 61 -14.78 1.70 -1.64
N LYS A 62 -15.22 0.54 -2.13
CA LYS A 62 -16.09 -0.37 -1.38
C LYS A 62 -15.34 -1.04 -0.22
N VAL A 63 -16.10 -1.69 0.68
CA VAL A 63 -15.57 -2.51 1.79
C VAL A 63 -14.61 -3.57 1.23
N ALA A 64 -13.43 -3.70 1.87
CA ALA A 64 -12.37 -4.60 1.44
C ALA A 64 -12.02 -5.65 2.51
N CYS A 65 -11.20 -6.63 2.13
CA CYS A 65 -10.68 -7.64 3.05
C CYS A 65 -9.86 -6.99 4.18
N GLN A 66 -10.02 -7.46 5.41
CA GLN A 66 -9.35 -6.85 6.57
C GLN A 66 -7.86 -7.21 6.67
N THR A 67 -7.48 -8.42 6.29
CA THR A 67 -6.10 -8.92 6.39
C THR A 67 -5.71 -9.73 5.15
N ILE A 68 -4.42 -9.67 4.80
CA ILE A 68 -3.85 -10.38 3.64
C ILE A 68 -2.53 -11.03 4.07
N ALA A 69 -2.41 -12.35 3.92
CA ALA A 69 -1.13 -13.01 4.17
C ALA A 69 -0.12 -12.71 3.06
N PHE A 70 1.17 -12.69 3.41
CA PHE A 70 2.23 -12.62 2.40
C PHE A 70 2.13 -13.81 1.44
N ASN A 71 2.48 -13.62 0.16
CA ASN A 71 2.35 -14.60 -0.93
C ASN A 71 0.92 -15.01 -1.28
N ARG A 72 -0.11 -14.26 -0.85
CA ARG A 72 -1.51 -14.51 -1.22
C ARG A 72 -2.07 -13.35 -2.05
N GLY A 73 -2.58 -13.68 -3.23
CA GLY A 73 -3.08 -12.69 -4.20
C GLY A 73 -1.99 -11.73 -4.68
N VAL A 74 -2.41 -10.69 -5.39
CA VAL A 74 -1.52 -9.67 -5.96
C VAL A 74 -0.85 -8.87 -4.83
N CYS A 75 -1.65 -8.36 -3.89
CA CYS A 75 -1.19 -7.67 -2.69
C CYS A 75 -0.12 -8.43 -1.88
N GLY A 76 -0.38 -9.70 -1.53
CA GLY A 76 0.57 -10.51 -0.77
C GLY A 76 1.83 -10.85 -1.56
N THR A 77 1.73 -10.99 -2.88
CA THR A 77 2.88 -11.20 -3.78
C THR A 77 3.76 -9.97 -3.86
N ALA A 78 3.16 -8.77 -3.96
CA ALA A 78 3.89 -7.51 -3.93
C ALA A 78 4.69 -7.35 -2.63
N ALA A 79 4.04 -7.61 -1.50
CA ALA A 79 4.67 -7.52 -0.19
C ALA A 79 5.80 -8.55 0.00
N ALA A 80 5.62 -9.79 -0.44
CA ALA A 80 6.65 -10.82 -0.29
C ALA A 80 7.85 -10.61 -1.23
N SER A 81 7.59 -10.30 -2.50
CA SER A 81 8.64 -10.08 -3.51
C SER A 81 9.33 -8.73 -3.35
N ARG A 82 8.70 -7.77 -2.67
CA ARG A 82 9.14 -6.37 -2.55
C ARG A 82 9.28 -5.68 -3.91
N THR A 83 8.46 -6.13 -4.87
CA THR A 83 8.40 -5.58 -6.22
C THR A 83 6.97 -5.20 -6.57
N THR A 84 6.84 -4.12 -7.33
CA THR A 84 5.56 -3.69 -7.87
C THR A 84 4.95 -4.78 -8.75
N GLN A 85 3.69 -5.12 -8.46
CA GLN A 85 2.87 -5.98 -9.31
C GLN A 85 1.99 -5.06 -10.17
N LEU A 86 2.11 -5.18 -11.50
CA LEU A 86 1.28 -4.49 -12.47
C LEU A 86 0.50 -5.58 -13.21
N VAL A 87 -0.78 -5.70 -12.92
CA VAL A 87 -1.62 -6.84 -13.36
C VAL A 87 -2.69 -6.34 -14.32
N ASP A 88 -2.55 -6.68 -15.60
CA ASP A 88 -3.48 -6.26 -16.66
C ASP A 88 -4.86 -6.95 -16.56
N ASP A 89 -4.90 -8.20 -16.09
CA ASP A 89 -6.12 -8.99 -15.91
C ASP A 89 -6.04 -9.81 -14.62
N VAL A 90 -6.70 -9.36 -13.56
CA VAL A 90 -6.65 -10.03 -12.24
C VAL A 90 -7.23 -11.43 -12.27
N ASP A 91 -8.19 -11.70 -13.16
CA ASP A 91 -8.78 -13.03 -13.35
C ASP A 91 -7.75 -14.05 -13.89
N SER A 92 -6.68 -13.57 -14.53
CA SER A 92 -5.57 -14.40 -15.02
C SER A 92 -4.45 -14.60 -14.00
N PHE A 93 -4.47 -13.88 -12.87
CA PHE A 93 -3.41 -13.92 -11.88
C PHE A 93 -3.52 -15.19 -11.00
N PRO A 94 -2.49 -16.05 -10.95
CA PRO A 94 -2.55 -17.30 -10.17
C PRO A 94 -2.76 -17.04 -8.67
N GLY A 95 -3.81 -17.63 -8.10
CA GLY A 95 -4.11 -17.47 -6.68
C GLY A 95 -4.71 -16.10 -6.31
N HIS A 96 -5.32 -15.41 -7.27
CA HIS A 96 -6.06 -14.17 -7.04
C HIS A 96 -7.14 -14.33 -5.95
N ILE A 97 -7.22 -13.34 -5.07
CA ILE A 97 -8.24 -13.22 -4.01
C ILE A 97 -8.94 -11.89 -4.27
N ALA A 98 -10.06 -11.92 -4.96
CA ALA A 98 -10.84 -10.71 -5.22
C ALA A 98 -11.46 -10.19 -3.91
N CYS A 99 -11.14 -8.96 -3.51
CA CYS A 99 -11.86 -8.26 -2.45
C CYS A 99 -13.07 -7.49 -2.99
N ASP A 100 -12.98 -6.93 -4.22
CA ASP A 100 -14.12 -6.46 -5.02
C ASP A 100 -14.20 -7.29 -6.30
N GLY A 101 -15.36 -7.91 -6.55
CA GLY A 101 -15.57 -8.77 -7.73
C GLY A 101 -15.63 -8.00 -9.05
N ASP A 102 -15.78 -6.68 -8.99
CA ASP A 102 -15.82 -5.81 -10.17
C ASP A 102 -14.41 -5.45 -10.69
N SER A 103 -13.35 -5.64 -9.89
CA SER A 103 -11.97 -5.31 -10.27
C SER A 103 -11.49 -6.22 -11.41
N LYS A 104 -10.84 -5.62 -12.41
CA LYS A 104 -10.32 -6.28 -13.62
C LYS A 104 -8.83 -6.08 -13.84
N SER A 105 -8.24 -4.99 -13.36
CA SER A 105 -6.79 -4.81 -13.28
C SER A 105 -6.42 -4.24 -11.91
N GLU A 106 -5.17 -4.45 -11.51
CA GLU A 106 -4.67 -4.05 -10.19
C GLU A 106 -3.20 -3.62 -10.32
N ILE A 107 -2.82 -2.56 -9.60
CA ILE A 107 -1.42 -2.20 -9.39
C ILE A 107 -1.11 -2.11 -7.90
N VAL A 108 -0.14 -2.90 -7.45
CA VAL A 108 0.31 -2.91 -6.06
C VAL A 108 1.77 -2.52 -5.97
N VAL A 109 2.07 -1.50 -5.16
CA VAL A 109 3.41 -0.94 -4.98
C VAL A 109 3.86 -1.05 -3.51
N PRO A 110 4.93 -1.81 -3.20
CA PRO A 110 5.47 -1.88 -1.85
C PRO A 110 6.07 -0.55 -1.37
N ILE A 111 5.72 -0.16 -0.15
CA ILE A 111 6.33 0.95 0.58
C ILE A 111 7.42 0.37 1.48
N MET A 112 8.65 0.83 1.26
CA MET A 112 9.86 0.29 1.89
C MET A 112 10.55 1.34 2.77
N VAL A 113 11.13 0.92 3.90
CA VAL A 113 11.95 1.76 4.79
C VAL A 113 13.27 1.08 5.14
N GLY A 114 14.26 1.85 5.58
CA GLY A 114 15.60 1.39 5.94
C GLY A 114 16.60 1.41 4.77
N GLY A 115 17.88 1.17 5.07
CA GLY A 115 18.96 1.12 4.08
C GLY A 115 19.50 2.50 3.67
N GLU A 116 19.84 3.36 4.63
CA GLU A 116 20.40 4.71 4.37
C GLU A 116 21.94 4.75 4.24
N GLY A 117 22.63 3.63 4.01
CA GLY A 117 24.02 3.68 3.51
C GLY A 117 25.06 2.74 4.14
N GLY A 118 24.67 1.63 4.77
CA GLY A 118 25.60 0.55 5.13
C GLY A 118 25.43 -0.67 4.21
N GLU A 119 26.53 -1.26 3.74
CA GLU A 119 26.50 -2.57 3.10
C GLU A 119 25.83 -3.59 4.05
N GLY A 120 24.74 -4.21 3.59
CA GLY A 120 24.04 -5.28 4.32
C GLY A 120 22.71 -4.89 4.99
N GLU A 121 22.30 -3.61 4.99
CA GLU A 121 20.96 -3.26 5.49
C GLU A 121 19.87 -3.47 4.43
N GLU A 122 19.02 -4.47 4.68
CA GLU A 122 17.92 -4.82 3.79
C GLU A 122 16.72 -3.88 3.99
N LYS A 123 16.16 -3.37 2.90
CA LYS A 123 14.92 -2.58 2.94
C LYS A 123 13.76 -3.44 3.44
N LYS A 124 12.97 -2.92 4.38
CA LYS A 124 11.80 -3.59 4.95
C LYS A 124 10.49 -3.02 4.40
N VAL A 125 9.56 -3.90 4.01
CA VAL A 125 8.18 -3.51 3.66
C VAL A 125 7.47 -3.03 4.92
N VAL A 126 6.79 -1.89 4.86
CA VAL A 126 5.97 -1.37 5.97
C VAL A 126 4.50 -1.22 5.59
N ALA A 127 4.23 -1.09 4.30
CA ALA A 127 2.90 -1.01 3.73
C ALA A 127 2.96 -1.31 2.22
N ILE A 128 1.80 -1.37 1.59
CA ILE A 128 1.62 -1.36 0.14
C ILE A 128 0.66 -0.23 -0.24
N ILE A 129 0.86 0.36 -1.41
CA ILE A 129 -0.18 1.08 -2.16
C ILE A 129 -0.88 0.03 -3.00
N ASP A 130 -2.21 0.02 -2.97
CA ASP A 130 -3.04 -0.86 -3.78
C ASP A 130 -4.12 -0.03 -4.50
N VAL A 131 -4.29 -0.28 -5.79
CA VAL A 131 -5.24 0.43 -6.67
C VAL A 131 -5.85 -0.56 -7.65
N ASP A 132 -7.18 -0.65 -7.62
CA ASP A 132 -7.99 -1.49 -8.50
C ASP A 132 -8.69 -0.67 -9.58
N CYS A 133 -8.92 -1.27 -10.73
CA CYS A 133 -9.74 -0.71 -11.81
C CYS A 133 -10.70 -1.76 -12.39
N THR A 134 -11.93 -1.35 -12.71
CA THR A 134 -12.95 -2.23 -13.32
C THR A 134 -12.69 -2.51 -14.80
N VAL A 135 -11.65 -1.90 -15.38
CA VAL A 135 -11.21 -2.11 -16.76
C VAL A 135 -9.89 -2.90 -16.76
N ARG A 136 -9.76 -3.85 -17.68
CA ARG A 136 -8.48 -4.57 -17.91
C ARG A 136 -7.42 -3.61 -18.45
N GLY A 137 -6.17 -3.79 -18.03
CA GLY A 137 -5.07 -2.91 -18.41
C GLY A 137 -5.32 -1.45 -18.02
N GLY A 138 -6.00 -1.22 -16.88
CA GLY A 138 -6.34 0.12 -16.39
C GLY A 138 -5.12 0.92 -15.91
N PHE A 139 -3.97 0.26 -15.77
CA PHE A 139 -2.72 0.84 -15.33
C PHE A 139 -1.61 0.52 -16.32
N GLY A 140 -0.64 1.42 -16.44
CA GLY A 140 0.53 1.23 -17.28
C GLY A 140 1.83 1.56 -16.58
N GLN A 141 2.89 1.63 -17.39
CA GLN A 141 4.23 1.95 -16.89
C GLN A 141 4.30 3.35 -16.26
N VAL A 142 3.48 4.29 -16.73
CA VAL A 142 3.40 5.65 -16.16
C VAL A 142 2.89 5.59 -14.71
N ASP A 143 1.80 4.86 -14.46
CA ASP A 143 1.26 4.65 -13.12
C ASP A 143 2.30 4.03 -12.20
N ARG A 144 2.95 2.94 -12.67
CA ARG A 144 4.03 2.28 -11.94
C ARG A 144 5.11 3.25 -11.50
N VAL A 145 5.65 4.04 -12.43
CA VAL A 145 6.74 4.98 -12.13
C VAL A 145 6.32 6.02 -11.08
N TRP A 146 5.12 6.56 -11.20
CA TRP A 146 4.67 7.62 -10.28
C TRP A 146 4.22 7.08 -8.92
N LEU A 147 3.59 5.92 -8.87
CA LEU A 147 3.24 5.25 -7.62
C LEU A 147 4.49 4.75 -6.88
N GLU A 148 5.53 4.27 -7.57
CA GLU A 148 6.82 3.93 -6.95
C GLU A 148 7.50 5.16 -6.34
N LYS A 149 7.44 6.31 -7.01
CA LYS A 149 7.94 7.58 -6.45
C LYS A 149 7.13 8.03 -5.23
N LEU A 150 5.81 7.89 -5.28
CA LEU A 150 4.91 8.19 -4.16
C LEU A 150 5.20 7.26 -2.98
N ALA A 151 5.38 5.96 -3.21
CA ALA A 151 5.74 4.98 -2.20
C ALA A 151 7.08 5.34 -1.53
N ALA A 152 8.09 5.73 -2.30
CA ALA A 152 9.36 6.19 -1.76
C ALA A 152 9.22 7.47 -0.91
N LEU A 153 8.36 8.41 -1.32
CA LEU A 153 8.06 9.61 -0.54
C LEU A 153 7.37 9.25 0.78
N LEU A 154 6.35 8.40 0.76
CA LEU A 154 5.67 7.92 1.96
C LEU A 154 6.61 7.18 2.91
N GLY A 155 7.47 6.31 2.36
CA GLY A 155 8.50 5.59 3.12
C GLY A 155 9.34 6.51 4.01
N ARG A 156 9.79 7.66 3.48
CA ARG A 156 10.63 8.61 4.22
C ARG A 156 9.88 9.71 4.99
N SER A 157 8.58 9.89 4.77
CA SER A 157 7.79 10.99 5.35
C SER A 157 6.76 10.56 6.40
N CYS A 158 6.49 9.26 6.51
CA CYS A 158 5.60 8.70 7.52
C CYS A 158 6.37 8.15 8.72
N ASP A 159 5.76 8.23 9.90
CA ASP A 159 6.25 7.54 11.10
C ASP A 159 5.70 6.11 11.16
N TRP A 160 6.46 5.17 10.61
CA TRP A 160 6.07 3.76 10.50
C TRP A 160 6.25 2.95 11.79
N LEU A 161 7.02 3.46 12.75
CA LEU A 161 7.28 2.79 14.03
C LEU A 161 6.06 2.85 14.96
N ASN A 162 5.14 3.78 14.73
CA ASN A 162 3.98 4.06 15.59
C ASN A 162 2.61 3.78 14.93
N LEU A 163 2.59 3.23 13.72
CA LEU A 163 1.38 2.68 13.08
C LEU A 163 1.04 1.28 13.59
N GLN A 164 2.00 0.64 14.26
CA GLN A 164 1.78 -0.56 15.04
C GLN A 164 1.15 -0.09 16.34
N LEU A 165 -0.14 -0.38 16.53
CA LEU A 165 -0.81 -0.12 17.82
C LEU A 165 0.03 -0.78 18.90
N ASP A 166 0.57 0.01 19.82
CA ASP A 166 1.30 -0.49 20.97
C ASP A 166 0.35 -1.41 21.74
N PRO A 167 0.60 -2.73 21.84
CA PRO A 167 -0.31 -3.65 22.50
C PRO A 167 -0.49 -3.31 23.99
N GLU A 168 0.38 -2.47 24.56
CA GLU A 168 0.33 -2.01 25.94
C GLU A 168 -0.39 -0.66 26.13
N SER A 169 -1.02 -0.10 25.09
CA SER A 169 -1.70 1.21 25.16
C SER A 169 -3.19 1.18 25.54
N ASN A 170 -3.66 0.07 26.13
CA ASN A 170 -4.98 -0.03 26.78
C ASN A 170 -4.85 -0.48 28.23
#